data_AF-A0A8T5DK08-F1
#
_entry.id   AF-A0A8T5DK08-F1
#
_cell.length_a   1.000
_cell.length_b   1.000
_cell.length_c   1.000
_cell.angle_alpha   90.00
_cell.angle_beta   90.00
_cell.angle_gamma   90.00
#
_symmetry.space_group_name_H-M   'P 1'
#
loop_
_entity.id
_entity.type
_entity.pdbx_description
1 polymer ?
#
loop_
_entity_poly.entity_id
_entity_poly.type
_entity_poly.pdbx_seq_one_letter_code
_entity_poly.pdbx_strand_id
1 'polypeptide(L)'
;MKKIIFTIGIIMLLVLITSCNYVSPEKVCTEDSDCTAAQCCHATDVVNNDNAPDCNGVLCTANCEPDTLDCGQAKAKCVESACALIEEESF
;
A
#
# COMPACT_ATOMS: atom_id res chain seq x y z
N MET A 1 -9.53 -42.45 15.80
CA MET A 1 -8.16 -42.05 15.39
C MET A 1 -8.10 -41.55 13.94
N LYS A 2 -8.46 -42.35 12.92
CA LYS A 2 -8.51 -41.88 11.50
C LYS A 2 -9.39 -40.63 11.26
N LYS A 3 -10.58 -40.56 11.89
CA LYS A 3 -11.46 -39.39 11.80
C LYS A 3 -10.84 -38.11 12.38
N ILE A 4 -10.08 -38.25 13.48
CA ILE A 4 -9.39 -37.13 14.16
C ILE A 4 -8.25 -36.59 13.29
N ILE A 5 -7.45 -37.48 12.69
CA ILE A 5 -6.37 -37.12 11.75
C ILE A 5 -6.96 -36.37 10.54
N PHE A 6 -8.10 -36.83 10.01
CA PHE A 6 -8.76 -36.18 8.89
C PHE A 6 -9.29 -34.78 9.23
N THR A 7 -9.87 -34.60 10.42
CA THR A 7 -10.30 -33.27 10.89
C THR A 7 -9.14 -32.31 11.13
N ILE A 8 -8.00 -32.77 11.67
CA ILE A 8 -6.81 -31.93 11.88
C ILE A 8 -6.24 -31.48 10.52
N GLY A 9 -6.20 -32.39 9.54
CA GLY A 9 -5.77 -32.05 8.17
C GLY A 9 -6.65 -30.98 7.52
N ILE A 10 -7.98 -31.06 7.69
CA ILE A 10 -8.92 -30.06 7.17
C ILE A 10 -8.73 -28.70 7.85
N ILE A 11 -8.56 -28.66 9.19
CA ILE A 11 -8.35 -27.42 9.93
C ILE A 11 -7.02 -26.76 9.52
N MET A 12 -5.94 -27.54 9.35
CA MET A 12 -4.65 -27.03 8.90
C MET A 12 -4.72 -26.45 7.48
N LEU A 13 -5.48 -27.09 6.58
CA LEU A 13 -5.73 -26.60 5.23
C LEU A 13 -6.57 -25.30 5.24
N LEU A 14 -7.56 -25.19 6.13
CA LEU A 14 -8.39 -23.99 6.30
C LEU A 14 -7.60 -22.79 6.86
N VAL A 15 -6.57 -23.02 7.69
CA VAL A 15 -5.71 -21.94 8.19
C VAL A 15 -4.83 -21.38 7.06
N LEU A 16 -4.31 -22.24 6.18
CA LEU A 16 -3.44 -21.83 5.07
C LEU A 16 -4.13 -20.92 4.04
N ILE A 17 -5.44 -21.09 3.81
CA ILE A 17 -6.18 -20.29 2.82
C ILE A 17 -6.52 -18.86 3.28
N THR A 18 -6.33 -18.52 4.56
CA THR A 18 -6.74 -17.21 5.10
C THR A 18 -5.67 -16.11 5.01
N SER A 19 -4.43 -16.45 4.63
CA SER A 19 -3.29 -15.50 4.62
C SER A 19 -3.10 -14.74 3.31
N CYS A 20 -3.99 -14.88 2.32
CA CYS A 20 -3.74 -14.33 0.97
C CYS A 20 -4.02 -12.83 0.81
N ASN A 21 -4.63 -12.14 1.78
CA ASN A 21 -5.05 -10.74 1.63
C ASN A 21 -4.62 -9.83 2.79
N TYR A 22 -3.44 -10.07 3.36
CA TYR A 22 -2.91 -9.18 4.39
C TYR A 22 -2.47 -7.86 3.74
N VAL A 23 -3.19 -6.78 4.07
CA VAL A 23 -2.79 -5.40 3.77
C VAL A 23 -2.23 -4.78 5.04
N SER A 24 -1.08 -4.11 4.95
CA SER A 24 -0.50 -3.38 6.09
C SER A 24 -1.47 -2.31 6.57
N PRO A 25 -1.70 -2.13 7.89
CA PRO A 25 -2.60 -1.12 8.42
C PRO A 25 -2.33 0.30 7.92
N GLU A 26 -1.07 0.64 7.62
CA GLU A 26 -0.66 1.95 7.08
C GLU A 26 -1.01 2.14 5.60
N LYS A 27 -1.42 1.07 4.90
CA LYS A 27 -1.78 1.08 3.48
C LYS A 27 -3.28 0.92 3.26
N VAL A 28 -4.07 0.59 4.28
CA VAL A 28 -5.50 0.30 4.09
C VAL A 28 -6.22 1.54 3.54
N CYS A 29 -7.00 1.34 2.48
CA CYS A 29 -7.79 2.38 1.83
C CYS A 29 -9.10 1.82 1.27
N THR A 30 -10.05 2.71 0.99
CA THR A 30 -11.32 2.41 0.30
C THR A 30 -11.39 3.10 -1.06
N GLU A 31 -10.80 4.29 -1.18
CA GLU A 31 -10.75 5.09 -2.41
C GLU A 31 -9.40 5.80 -2.58
N ASP A 32 -9.11 6.30 -3.79
CA ASP A 32 -7.83 6.95 -4.10
C ASP A 32 -7.52 8.14 -3.17
N SER A 33 -8.54 8.87 -2.72
CA SER A 33 -8.41 10.02 -1.79
C SER A 33 -7.95 9.64 -0.39
N ASP A 34 -8.01 8.35 -0.03
CA ASP A 34 -7.50 7.87 1.25
C ASP A 34 -5.97 7.78 1.28
N CYS A 35 -5.32 7.85 0.11
CA CYS A 35 -3.90 7.64 -0.05
C CYS A 35 -3.13 8.94 -0.26
N THR A 36 -1.98 9.05 0.41
CA THR A 36 -1.08 10.21 0.37
C THR A 36 0.37 9.76 0.36
N ALA A 37 1.29 10.70 0.17
CA ALA A 37 2.73 10.42 0.12
C ALA A 37 3.26 9.89 1.46
N ALA A 38 4.11 8.86 1.42
CA ALA A 38 4.78 8.32 2.60
C ALA A 38 6.03 9.13 3.01
N GLN A 39 6.50 10.01 2.11
CA GLN A 39 7.64 10.89 2.33
C GLN A 39 7.27 12.32 1.94
N CYS A 40 7.92 13.31 2.56
CA CYS A 40 7.63 14.71 2.29
C CYS A 40 8.11 15.21 0.93
N CYS A 41 9.21 14.66 0.42
CA CYS A 41 9.83 15.07 -0.83
C CYS A 41 10.10 13.82 -1.66
N HIS A 42 9.91 13.91 -2.97
CA HIS A 42 10.31 12.86 -3.91
C HIS A 42 9.76 11.48 -3.50
N ALA A 43 8.46 11.46 -3.15
CA ALA A 43 7.85 10.29 -2.55
C ALA A 43 7.79 9.12 -3.53
N THR A 44 8.48 8.03 -3.18
CA THR A 44 8.49 6.76 -3.91
C THR A 44 7.49 5.76 -3.34
N ASP A 45 6.73 6.16 -2.32
CA ASP A 45 5.74 5.30 -1.68
C ASP A 45 4.54 6.11 -1.14
N VAL A 46 3.44 5.41 -0.88
CA VAL A 46 2.16 6.00 -0.46
C VAL A 46 1.57 5.28 0.75
N VAL A 47 1.00 6.02 1.68
CA VAL A 47 0.33 5.49 2.88
C VAL A 47 -1.08 6.07 2.97
N ASN A 48 -1.91 5.55 3.86
CA ASN A 48 -3.18 6.19 4.15
C ASN A 48 -2.99 7.52 4.90
N ASN A 49 -4.01 8.36 4.84
CA ASN A 49 -4.00 9.70 5.42
C ASN A 49 -3.66 9.72 6.92
N ASP A 50 -4.05 8.70 7.67
CA ASP A 50 -3.78 8.59 9.12
C ASP A 50 -2.29 8.34 9.42
N ASN A 51 -1.53 7.85 8.45
CA ASN A 51 -0.10 7.53 8.58
C ASN A 51 0.80 8.48 7.78
N ALA A 52 0.24 9.59 7.26
CA ALA A 52 1.01 10.59 6.54
C ALA A 52 2.12 11.21 7.42
N PRO A 53 3.33 11.46 6.89
CA PRO A 53 4.37 12.15 7.64
C PRO A 53 4.00 13.62 7.89
N ASP A 54 4.48 14.18 9.01
CA ASP A 54 4.42 15.62 9.24
C ASP A 54 5.52 16.32 8.43
N CYS A 55 5.10 17.06 7.40
CA CYS A 55 6.00 17.79 6.51
C CYS A 55 6.12 19.28 6.83
N ASN A 56 5.61 19.73 7.99
CA ASN A 56 5.73 21.12 8.40
C ASN A 56 7.20 21.56 8.52
N GLY A 57 7.59 22.60 7.80
CA GLY A 57 8.95 23.14 7.81
C GLY A 57 9.97 22.37 6.98
N VAL A 58 9.55 21.31 6.27
CA VAL A 58 10.40 20.62 5.30
C VAL A 58 10.44 21.42 4.00
N LEU A 59 11.65 21.68 3.50
CA LEU A 59 11.89 22.31 2.20
C LEU A 59 12.39 21.27 1.22
N CYS A 60 11.56 20.94 0.22
CA CYS A 60 11.91 20.03 -0.85
C CYS A 60 12.65 20.76 -1.97
N THR A 61 13.42 20.02 -2.77
CA THR A 61 13.98 20.57 -4.00
C THR A 61 12.86 20.75 -5.03
N ALA A 62 13.05 21.65 -6.00
CA ALA A 62 12.11 21.83 -7.11
C ALA A 62 12.39 20.86 -8.29
N ASN A 63 13.20 19.83 -8.08
CA ASN A 63 13.46 18.82 -9.09
C ASN A 63 12.31 17.81 -9.18
N CYS A 64 12.05 17.28 -10.36
CA CYS A 64 11.20 16.10 -10.52
C CYS A 64 12.12 14.88 -10.44
N GLU A 65 12.07 14.12 -9.35
CA GLU A 65 12.85 12.88 -9.27
C GLU A 65 12.11 11.76 -10.01
N PRO A 66 12.83 10.92 -10.79
CA PRO A 66 12.22 9.79 -11.48
C PRO A 66 11.65 8.77 -10.47
N ASP A 67 10.63 8.02 -10.90
CA ASP A 67 9.98 6.97 -10.11
C ASP A 67 9.34 7.48 -8.79
N THR A 68 8.90 8.74 -8.79
CA THR A 68 8.24 9.38 -7.65
C THR A 68 6.87 9.94 -8.02
N LEU A 69 6.11 10.40 -7.02
CA LEU A 69 4.88 11.19 -7.21
C LEU A 69 5.11 12.59 -7.81
N ASP A 70 6.37 13.01 -7.99
CA ASP A 70 6.68 14.35 -8.47
C ASP A 70 6.17 14.56 -9.90
N CYS A 71 5.67 15.76 -10.14
CA CYS A 71 5.36 16.26 -11.48
C CYS A 71 4.36 15.38 -12.27
N GLY A 72 3.60 14.53 -11.56
CA GLY A 72 2.62 13.63 -12.16
C GLY A 72 3.21 12.37 -12.82
N GLN A 73 4.48 12.04 -12.55
CA GLN A 73 5.11 10.81 -13.05
C GLN A 73 4.44 9.54 -12.49
N ALA A 74 3.90 9.64 -11.27
CA ALA A 74 3.10 8.60 -10.65
C ALA A 74 1.90 9.19 -9.89
N LYS A 75 0.96 8.31 -9.51
CA LYS A 75 -0.21 8.66 -8.70
C LYS A 75 -0.36 7.71 -7.52
N ALA A 76 -0.82 8.26 -6.40
CA ALA A 76 -1.34 7.47 -5.29
C ALA A 76 -2.72 6.92 -5.67
N LYS A 77 -2.90 5.60 -5.58
CA LYS A 77 -4.15 4.91 -5.91
C LYS A 77 -4.50 3.90 -4.84
N CYS A 78 -5.80 3.69 -4.64
CA CYS A 78 -6.27 2.58 -3.83
C CYS A 78 -6.50 1.36 -4.71
N VAL A 79 -5.62 0.36 -4.60
CA VAL A 79 -5.64 -0.86 -5.41
C VAL A 79 -5.80 -2.05 -4.49
N GLU A 80 -6.86 -2.84 -4.68
CA GLU A 80 -7.14 -4.02 -3.86
C GLU A 80 -7.18 -3.72 -2.33
N SER A 81 -7.73 -2.56 -1.95
CA SER A 81 -7.79 -2.05 -0.57
C SER A 81 -6.43 -1.67 0.03
N ALA A 82 -5.40 -1.52 -0.78
CA ALA A 82 -4.07 -1.06 -0.39
C ALA A 82 -3.64 0.18 -1.20
N CYS A 83 -3.09 1.18 -0.53
CA CYS A 83 -2.46 2.32 -1.17
C CYS A 83 -1.22 1.83 -1.94
N ALA A 84 -1.22 2.11 -3.25
CA ALA A 84 -0.15 1.77 -4.16
C ALA A 84 0.23 2.98 -5.01
N LEU A 85 1.52 3.09 -5.33
CA LEU A 85 2.05 4.05 -6.26
C LEU A 85 1.94 3.45 -7.67
N ILE A 86 1.27 4.15 -8.57
CA ILE A 86 1.05 3.71 -9.95
C ILE A 86 1.74 4.70 -10.88
N GLU A 87 2.74 4.21 -11.61
CA GLU A 87 3.43 4.97 -12.65
C GLU A 87 2.48 5.24 -13.82
N GLU A 88 2.46 6.47 -14.32
CA GLU A 88 1.74 6.80 -15.52
C GLU A 88 2.68 6.56 -16.71
N GLU A 89 2.62 5.36 -17.30
CA GLU A 89 3.34 5.08 -18.56
C GLU A 89 2.83 6.05 -19.65
N SER A 90 3.64 7.05 -19.97
CA SER A 90 3.41 7.93 -21.12
C SER A 90 3.57 7.10 -22.41
N PHE A 91 2.44 6.75 -23.02
CA PHE A 91 2.35 6.14 -24.36
C PHE A 91 3.00 7.01 -25.45
#